data_AF-A0A934BH97-F1
#
_entry.id   AF-A0A934BH97-F1
#
_cell.length_a   1.000
_cell.length_b   1.000
_cell.length_c   1.000
_cell.angle_alpha   90.00
_cell.angle_beta   90.00
_cell.angle_gamma   90.00
#
_symmetry.space_group_name_H-M   'P 1'
#
loop_
_entity.id
_entity.type
_entity.pdbx_description
1 polymer ?
#
loop_
_entity_poly.entity_id
_entity_poly.type
_entity_poly.pdbx_seq_one_letter_code
_entity_poly.pdbx_strand_id
1 'polypeptide(L)'
;KVCFVPTVLEQAAPSPNNAVAVTCGPPIMIKFVLQALNKLGFSDEQVYTTLENKMKCGVGKCGRCNVGDIYICKEGPVYTAEEVKKMYNDF
;
A
#
# COMPACT_ATOMS: atom_id res chain seq x y z
N LYS A 1 -20.73 -9.32 -13.45
CA LYS A 1 -19.39 -8.73 -13.67
C LYS A 1 -18.51 -9.14 -12.50
N VAL A 2 -17.31 -9.66 -12.77
CA VAL A 2 -16.28 -9.85 -11.72
C VAL A 2 -15.58 -8.52 -11.56
N CYS A 3 -15.54 -7.95 -10.35
CA CYS A 3 -15.00 -6.61 -10.10
C CYS A 3 -13.76 -6.70 -9.22
N PHE A 4 -12.59 -6.73 -9.84
CA PHE A 4 -11.33 -6.50 -9.15
C PHE A 4 -11.06 -5.01 -9.01
N VAL A 5 -10.55 -4.58 -7.86
CA VAL A 5 -10.28 -3.16 -7.55
C VAL A 5 -9.40 -2.48 -8.61
N PRO A 6 -8.28 -3.07 -9.08
CA PRO A 6 -7.45 -2.43 -10.11
C PRO A 6 -8.21 -2.17 -11.42
N THR A 7 -9.07 -3.10 -11.83
CA THR A 7 -9.86 -2.97 -13.06
C THR A 7 -10.89 -1.84 -12.95
N VAL A 8 -11.53 -1.70 -11.78
CA VAL A 8 -12.49 -0.61 -11.54
C VAL A 8 -11.77 0.73 -11.49
N LEU A 9 -10.59 0.79 -10.86
CA LEU A 9 -9.76 1.98 -10.79
C LEU A 9 -9.33 2.46 -12.19
N GLU A 10 -8.84 1.56 -13.04
CA GLU A 10 -8.45 1.89 -14.42
C GLU A 10 -9.65 2.40 -15.24
N GLN A 11 -10.86 1.89 -15.00
CA GLN A 11 -12.08 2.38 -15.67
C GLN A 11 -12.54 3.74 -15.14
N ALA A 12 -12.40 3.99 -13.84
CA ALA A 12 -12.77 5.26 -13.23
C ALA A 12 -11.79 6.38 -13.62
N ALA A 13 -10.52 6.04 -13.87
CA ALA A 13 -9.46 6.95 -14.32
C ALA A 13 -9.43 8.31 -13.59
N PRO A 14 -9.33 8.34 -12.25
CA PRO A 14 -9.21 9.60 -11.50
C PRO A 14 -7.95 10.37 -11.92
N SER A 15 -8.03 11.71 -11.88
CA SER A 15 -6.89 12.58 -12.16
C SER A 15 -5.93 12.65 -10.97
N PRO A 16 -4.60 12.62 -11.19
CA PRO A 16 -3.61 12.80 -10.13
C PRO A 16 -3.45 14.27 -9.68
N ASN A 17 -4.07 15.23 -10.38
CA ASN A 17 -3.93 16.65 -10.09
C ASN A 17 -4.65 17.01 -8.78
N ASN A 18 -3.91 17.56 -7.81
CA ASN A 18 -4.42 17.92 -6.47
C ASN A 18 -5.16 16.74 -5.80
N ALA A 19 -4.63 15.52 -5.96
CA ALA A 19 -5.22 14.30 -5.45
C ALA A 19 -4.20 13.46 -4.67
N VAL A 20 -4.72 12.70 -3.71
CA VAL A 20 -4.00 11.68 -2.93
C VAL A 20 -4.80 10.39 -3.03
N ALA A 21 -4.14 9.28 -3.35
CA ALA A 21 -4.77 7.97 -3.39
C ALA A 21 -4.47 7.21 -2.09
N VAL A 22 -5.48 6.58 -1.52
CA VAL A 22 -5.33 5.73 -0.34
C VAL A 22 -5.90 4.36 -0.67
N THR A 23 -5.14 3.31 -0.40
CA THR A 23 -5.59 1.92 -0.60
C THR A 23 -5.25 1.07 0.61
N CYS A 24 -6.06 0.03 0.85
CA CYS A 24 -5.83 -0.93 1.91
C CYS A 24 -6.38 -2.28 1.47
N GLY A 25 -5.79 -3.37 1.94
CA GLY A 25 -6.31 -4.71 1.68
C GLY A 25 -5.20 -5.73 1.46
N PRO A 26 -5.50 -6.85 0.77
CA PRO A 26 -4.52 -7.92 0.57
C PRO A 26 -3.26 -7.40 -0.15
N PRO A 27 -2.04 -7.85 0.22
CA PRO A 27 -0.79 -7.38 -0.40
C PRO A 27 -0.78 -7.51 -1.92
N ILE A 28 -1.35 -8.60 -2.46
CA ILE A 28 -1.47 -8.81 -3.90
C ILE A 28 -2.38 -7.78 -4.57
N MET A 29 -3.46 -7.36 -3.91
CA MET A 29 -4.37 -6.33 -4.40
C MET A 29 -3.66 -4.98 -4.42
N ILE A 30 -2.98 -4.63 -3.32
CA ILE A 30 -2.22 -3.38 -3.20
C ILE A 30 -1.21 -3.27 -4.34
N LYS A 31 -0.43 -4.32 -4.61
CA LYS A 31 0.53 -4.34 -5.72
C LYS A 31 -0.09 -3.94 -7.05
N PHE A 32 -1.23 -4.54 -7.43
CA PHE A 32 -1.89 -4.20 -8.68
C PHE A 32 -2.57 -2.81 -8.66
N VAL A 33 -3.04 -2.36 -7.50
CA VAL A 33 -3.58 -0.98 -7.35
C VAL A 33 -2.46 0.05 -7.52
N LEU A 34 -1.29 -0.16 -6.92
CA LEU A 34 -0.14 0.74 -7.09
C LEU A 34 0.30 0.81 -8.56
N GLN A 35 0.35 -0.34 -9.25
CA GLN A 35 0.64 -0.38 -10.68
C GLN A 35 -0.41 0.38 -11.52
N ALA A 36 -1.70 0.23 -11.19
CA ALA A 36 -2.77 0.95 -11.88
C ALA A 36 -2.70 2.47 -11.63
N LEU A 37 -2.46 2.90 -10.40
CA LEU A 37 -2.27 4.31 -10.05
C LEU A 37 -1.06 4.93 -10.75
N ASN A 38 0.04 4.19 -10.86
CA ASN A 38 1.24 4.62 -11.59
C ASN A 38 0.93 4.83 -13.09
N LYS A 39 0.18 3.91 -13.73
CA LYS A 39 -0.29 4.09 -15.12
C LYS A 39 -1.18 5.32 -15.29
N LEU A 40 -1.94 5.69 -14.26
CA LEU A 40 -2.79 6.89 -14.24
C LEU A 40 -2.01 8.17 -13.90
N GLY A 41 -0.70 8.08 -13.66
CA GLY A 41 0.18 9.22 -13.43
C GLY A 41 0.26 9.71 -11.98
N PHE A 42 -0.22 8.92 -11.00
CA PHE A 42 0.04 9.22 -9.59
C PHE A 42 1.52 8.95 -9.27
N SER A 43 2.17 9.91 -8.61
CA SER A 43 3.52 9.72 -8.06
C SER A 43 3.49 8.85 -6.81
N ASP A 44 4.61 8.22 -6.47
CA ASP A 44 4.68 7.27 -5.35
C ASP A 44 4.45 7.95 -3.99
N GLU A 45 4.73 9.25 -3.88
CA GLU A 45 4.52 10.09 -2.69
C GLU A 45 3.05 10.49 -2.52
N GLN A 46 2.26 10.44 -3.60
CA GLN A 46 0.82 10.73 -3.59
C GLN A 46 -0.04 9.51 -3.23
N VAL A 47 0.56 8.34 -3.07
CA VAL A 47 -0.17 7.10 -2.82
C VAL A 47 0.20 6.56 -1.45
N TYR A 48 -0.82 6.35 -0.62
CA TYR A 48 -0.68 5.77 0.71
C TYR A 48 -1.30 4.38 0.74
N THR A 49 -0.66 3.45 1.43
CA THR A 49 -1.18 2.11 1.64
C THR A 49 -0.92 1.61 3.05
N THR A 50 -1.70 0.63 3.47
CA THR A 50 -1.45 -0.10 4.72
C THR A 50 -0.61 -1.36 4.48
N LEU A 51 0.24 -1.70 5.45
CA LEU A 51 0.92 -2.99 5.52
C LEU A 51 0.23 -3.91 6.53
N GLU A 52 -0.57 -4.85 6.02
CA GLU A 52 -1.42 -5.76 6.81
C GLU A 52 -0.64 -6.99 7.31
N ASN A 53 0.46 -6.79 8.04
CA ASN A 53 1.24 -7.88 8.64
C ASN A 53 0.55 -8.46 9.88
N LYS A 54 0.87 -9.73 10.19
CA LYS A 54 0.25 -10.44 11.32
C LYS A 54 0.65 -9.83 12.67
N MET A 55 -0.23 -9.03 13.24
CA MET A 55 -0.06 -8.50 14.59
C MET A 55 -0.51 -9.52 15.65
N LYS A 56 0.31 -9.69 16.70
CA LYS A 56 -0.07 -10.48 17.90
C LYS A 56 -0.04 -9.65 19.17
N CYS A 57 1.06 -8.94 19.42
CA CYS A 57 1.21 -8.17 20.66
C CYS A 57 0.82 -6.70 20.55
N GLY A 58 0.86 -6.09 19.35
CA GLY A 58 0.56 -4.66 19.14
C GLY A 58 1.55 -3.66 19.75
N VAL A 59 2.45 -4.09 20.65
CA VAL A 59 3.35 -3.20 21.42
C VAL A 59 4.85 -3.40 21.13
N GLY A 60 5.20 -3.94 19.97
CA GLY A 60 6.62 -4.11 19.57
C GLY A 60 7.41 -5.18 20.32
N LYS A 61 6.74 -6.10 21.03
CA LYS A 61 7.39 -7.13 21.85
C LYS A 61 7.64 -8.45 21.13
N CYS A 62 6.74 -8.87 20.24
CA CYS A 62 6.74 -10.24 19.69
C CYS A 62 7.37 -10.39 18.31
N GLY A 63 7.70 -9.29 17.63
CA GLY A 63 8.32 -9.31 16.30
C GLY A 63 7.43 -9.80 15.15
N ARG A 64 6.21 -10.29 15.36
CA ARG A 64 5.41 -10.89 14.26
C ARG A 64 4.96 -9.94 13.16
N CYS A 65 4.96 -8.65 13.44
CA CYS A 65 4.60 -7.62 12.49
C CYS A 65 5.84 -6.92 11.90
N ASN A 66 7.02 -7.55 11.96
CA ASN A 66 8.23 -6.90 11.47
C ASN A 66 8.29 -6.90 9.93
N VAL A 67 8.90 -5.84 9.38
CA VAL A 67 9.29 -5.72 7.98
C VAL A 67 10.71 -5.18 7.98
N GLY A 68 11.69 -6.04 7.68
CA GLY A 68 13.08 -5.76 8.01
C GLY A 68 13.23 -5.43 9.50
N ASP A 69 13.78 -4.25 9.79
CA ASP A 69 14.04 -3.75 11.15
C ASP A 69 12.87 -2.92 11.74
N ILE A 70 11.79 -2.72 10.98
CA ILE A 70 10.65 -1.90 11.37
C ILE A 70 9.55 -2.77 11.98
N TYR A 71 8.92 -2.33 13.07
CA TYR A 71 7.75 -2.96 13.67
C TYR A 71 6.49 -2.22 13.22
N ILE A 72 5.73 -2.81 12.31
CA ILE A 72 4.50 -2.20 11.78
C ILE A 72 3.50 -1.78 12.88
N CYS A 73 3.45 -2.49 14.02
CA CYS A 73 2.58 -2.10 15.13
C CYS A 73 3.03 -0.85 15.91
N LYS A 74 4.28 -0.40 15.77
CA LYS A 74 4.83 0.79 16.44
C LYS A 74 5.01 1.94 15.46
N GLU A 75 5.61 1.67 14.31
CA GLU A 75 5.98 2.69 13.33
C GLU A 75 4.99 2.78 12.14
N GLY A 76 4.06 1.83 12.00
CA GLY A 76 3.10 1.76 10.89
C GLY A 76 1.65 2.00 11.35
N PRO A 77 0.63 1.48 10.64
CA PRO A 77 0.69 0.59 9.47
C PRO A 77 0.65 1.33 8.12
N VAL A 78 0.51 2.66 8.12
CA VAL A 78 0.32 3.48 6.92
C VAL A 78 1.67 3.98 6.42
N TYR A 79 1.94 3.75 5.14
CA TYR A 79 3.16 4.15 4.46
C TYR A 79 2.85 4.67 3.06
N THR A 80 3.73 5.51 2.51
CA THR A 80 3.65 5.89 1.10
C THR A 80 4.07 4.73 0.20
N ALA A 81 3.68 4.75 -1.08
CA ALA A 81 4.15 3.76 -2.04
C ALA A 81 5.68 3.84 -2.22
N GLU A 82 6.27 5.02 -2.06
CA GLU A 82 7.72 5.23 -2.09
C GLU A 82 8.41 4.48 -0.94
N GLU A 83 7.88 4.60 0.28
CA GLU A 83 8.38 3.89 1.46
C GLU A 83 8.23 2.37 1.31
N VAL A 84 7.08 1.91 0.80
CA VAL A 84 6.83 0.48 0.58
C VAL A 84 7.81 -0.13 -0.44
N LYS A 85 8.12 0.59 -1.52
CA LYS A 85 9.14 0.17 -2.51
C LYS A 85 10.54 0.08 -1.91
N LYS A 86 10.86 0.93 -0.94
CA LYS A 86 12.15 0.87 -0.21
C LYS A 86 12.19 -0.31 0.77
N MET A 87 11.05 -0.70 1.34
CA MET A 87 10.95 -1.81 2.31
C MET A 87 10.95 -3.19 1.65
N TYR A 88 10.42 -3.30 0.42
CA TYR A 88 10.26 -4.57 -0.27
C TYR A 88 10.76 -4.47 -1.72
N ASN A 89 11.63 -5.40 -2.11
CA ASN A 89 12.16 -5.45 -3.49
C ASN A 89 11.13 -5.93 -4.53
N ASP A 90 9.98 -6.46 -4.10
CA ASP A 90 9.00 -7.15 -4.97
C ASP A 90 7.76 -6.33 -5.33
N PHE A 91 7.66 -5.06 -4.90
CA PHE A 91 6.48 -4.19 -5.13
C PHE A 91 6.60 -3.32 -6.39
#